data_AF-A0AAW1D261-F1
#
_entry.id   AF-A0AAW1D261-F1
#
_cell.length_a   1.000
_cell.length_b   1.000
_cell.length_c   1.000
_cell.angle_alpha   90.00
_cell.angle_beta   90.00
_cell.angle_gamma   90.00
#
_symmetry.space_group_name_H-M   'P 1'
#
loop_
_entity.id
_entity.type
_entity.pdbx_description
1 polymer ?
#
loop_
_entity_poly.entity_id
_entity_poly.type
_entity_poly.pdbx_seq_one_letter_code
_entity_poly.pdbx_strand_id
1 'polypeptide(L)'
;MSDRLTQLQDTINQQAEYFCNSIGILQQYSTPSKFAGFDRSGSQTPQQQDDYAQLFATLISRCANDIDALIESLPNDESSNDQQIQCLRTLEQENQEAAERLEEVVRKGEALLEQVQSSLADIAQSHNPYGTGIGGLLKKGWHLIPGVMGASVMGLLGLGIGIFAVATRFPVTLPPKYKRDYIVYRPDDPRAKVPSGYTINENGLESFLLISSWEKYLLSNTAFVIKWQVENLCQS
;
A
#
# COMPACT_ATOMS: atom_id res chain seq x y z
N MET A 1 11.92 2.11 -5.47
CA MET A 1 11.76 3.43 -6.11
C MET A 1 13.08 3.68 -6.79
N SER A 2 13.17 3.46 -8.11
CA SER A 2 14.46 3.51 -8.81
C SER A 2 14.85 4.97 -9.01
N ASP A 3 16.07 5.31 -8.59
CA ASP A 3 16.68 6.60 -8.88
C ASP A 3 16.78 6.79 -10.41
N ARG A 4 16.62 8.02 -10.91
CA ARG A 4 16.63 8.29 -12.36
C ARG A 4 17.94 7.86 -12.99
N LEU A 5 19.04 7.93 -12.24
CA LEU A 5 20.34 7.43 -12.67
C LEU A 5 20.37 5.91 -12.82
N THR A 6 19.77 5.17 -11.87
CA THR A 6 19.63 3.71 -11.97
C THR A 6 18.74 3.32 -13.15
N GLN A 7 17.63 4.04 -13.35
CA GLN A 7 16.75 3.82 -14.50
C GLN A 7 17.47 4.07 -15.85
N LEU A 8 18.30 5.11 -15.93
CA LEU A 8 19.12 5.39 -17.11
C LEU A 8 20.11 4.25 -17.39
N GLN A 9 20.77 3.75 -16.35
CA GLN A 9 21.69 2.62 -16.47
C GLN A 9 21.00 1.35 -16.98
N ASP A 10 19.81 1.02 -16.45
CA ASP A 10 19.04 -0.13 -16.89
C ASP A 10 18.62 -0.01 -18.37
N THR A 11 18.19 1.19 -18.78
CA THR A 11 17.75 1.45 -20.15
C THR A 11 18.92 1.38 -21.15
N ILE A 12 20.11 1.87 -20.78
CA ILE A 12 21.32 1.74 -21.59
C ILE A 12 21.74 0.27 -21.73
N ASN A 13 21.67 -0.51 -20.64
CA ASN A 13 21.97 -1.93 -20.69
C ASN A 13 20.99 -2.67 -21.62
N GLN A 14 19.69 -2.35 -21.53
CA GLN A 14 18.67 -2.89 -22.43
C GLN A 14 18.91 -2.51 -23.89
N GLN A 15 19.36 -1.29 -24.17
CA GLN A 15 19.74 -0.86 -25.51
C GLN A 15 20.89 -1.71 -26.08
N ALA A 16 21.88 -2.03 -25.26
CA ALA A 16 23.00 -2.90 -25.64
C ALA A 16 22.54 -4.34 -25.94
N GLU A 17 21.57 -4.86 -25.17
CA GLU A 17 20.97 -6.17 -25.45
C GLU A 17 20.25 -6.18 -26.81
N TYR A 18 19.50 -5.13 -27.14
CA TYR A 18 18.87 -5.02 -28.47
C TYR A 18 19.89 -5.02 -29.61
N PHE A 19 21.01 -4.32 -29.46
CA PHE A 19 22.10 -4.37 -30.45
C PHE A 19 22.68 -5.77 -30.58
N CYS A 20 23.03 -6.41 -29.47
CA CYS A 20 23.62 -7.76 -29.47
C CYS A 20 22.68 -8.79 -30.11
N ASN A 21 21.41 -8.78 -29.72
CA ASN A 21 20.39 -9.68 -30.24
C ASN A 21 20.11 -9.43 -31.73
N SER A 22 20.06 -8.16 -32.15
CA SER A 22 19.85 -7.81 -33.56
C SER A 22 21.00 -8.30 -34.45
N ILE A 23 22.26 -8.16 -34.00
CA ILE A 23 23.44 -8.63 -34.75
C ILE A 23 23.44 -10.15 -34.83
N GLY A 24 23.13 -10.85 -33.72
CA GLY A 24 23.05 -12.30 -33.70
C GLY A 24 22.02 -12.86 -34.68
N ILE A 25 20.83 -12.27 -34.73
CA ILE A 25 19.77 -12.63 -35.68
C ILE A 25 20.20 -12.34 -37.11
N LEU A 26 20.77 -11.15 -37.38
CA LEU A 26 21.26 -10.79 -38.72
C LEU A 26 22.34 -11.76 -39.22
N GLN A 27 23.26 -12.20 -38.35
CA GLN A 27 24.30 -13.17 -38.70
C GLN A 27 23.70 -14.56 -38.97
N GLN A 28 22.72 -14.99 -38.16
CA GLN A 28 22.09 -16.30 -38.31
C GLN A 28 21.34 -16.45 -39.65
N TYR A 29 20.71 -15.38 -40.11
CA TYR A 29 19.95 -15.38 -41.37
C TYR A 29 20.74 -14.83 -42.56
N SER A 30 22.01 -14.43 -42.37
CA SER A 30 22.84 -13.95 -43.47
C SER A 30 23.08 -15.04 -44.52
N THR A 31 22.63 -14.80 -45.76
CA THR A 31 22.97 -15.68 -46.88
C THR A 31 24.44 -15.44 -47.26
N PRO A 32 25.28 -16.47 -47.41
CA PRO A 32 26.66 -16.30 -47.86
C PRO A 32 26.67 -15.64 -49.25
N SER A 33 27.46 -14.58 -49.39
CA SER A 33 27.59 -13.85 -50.66
C SER A 33 28.10 -14.79 -51.76
N LYS A 34 27.37 -14.87 -52.88
CA LYS A 34 27.76 -15.69 -54.03
C LYS A 34 28.77 -14.93 -54.89
N PHE A 35 29.89 -15.56 -55.21
CA PHE A 35 30.76 -15.09 -56.29
C PHE A 35 30.12 -15.37 -57.65
N ALA A 36 30.33 -14.47 -58.63
CA ALA A 36 29.81 -14.63 -59.97
C ALA A 36 30.28 -15.98 -60.58
N GLY A 37 29.34 -16.85 -60.94
CA GLY A 37 29.59 -18.14 -61.59
C GLY A 37 29.34 -19.41 -60.74
N PHE A 38 28.89 -19.31 -59.48
CA PHE A 38 28.61 -20.48 -58.63
C PHE A 38 27.12 -20.56 -58.24
N ASP A 39 26.26 -20.97 -59.18
CA ASP A 39 24.83 -21.18 -58.94
C ASP A 39 24.55 -22.59 -58.44
N ARG A 40 24.61 -22.79 -57.12
CA ARG A 40 23.83 -23.85 -56.47
C ARG A 40 22.44 -23.28 -56.14
N SER A 41 21.45 -23.74 -56.88
CA SER A 41 20.02 -23.53 -56.59
C SER A 41 19.66 -24.14 -55.24
N GLY A 42 19.56 -23.29 -54.22
CA GLY A 42 18.92 -23.59 -52.95
C GLY A 42 17.86 -22.53 -52.73
N SER A 43 16.59 -22.93 -52.75
CA SER A 43 15.43 -22.11 -52.43
C SER A 43 15.57 -21.53 -51.03
N GLN A 44 15.83 -20.23 -50.91
CA GLN A 44 15.75 -19.51 -49.64
C GLN A 44 14.76 -18.36 -49.80
N THR A 45 13.63 -18.47 -49.12
CA THR A 45 12.57 -17.47 -49.02
C THR A 45 13.09 -16.22 -48.28
N PRO A 46 13.15 -15.03 -48.91
CA PRO A 46 13.76 -13.82 -48.32
C PRO A 46 12.92 -13.10 -47.25
N GLN A 47 11.64 -13.45 -47.12
CA GLN A 47 10.64 -12.53 -46.55
C GLN A 47 10.73 -12.32 -45.03
N GLN A 48 11.33 -13.25 -44.29
CA GLN A 48 11.34 -13.19 -42.81
C GLN A 48 12.52 -12.39 -42.24
N GLN A 49 13.57 -12.14 -43.04
CA GLN A 49 14.77 -11.42 -42.61
C GLN A 49 14.51 -9.90 -42.45
N ASP A 50 13.75 -9.32 -43.37
CA ASP A 50 13.46 -7.89 -43.39
C ASP A 50 12.58 -7.46 -42.22
N ASP A 51 11.66 -8.32 -41.78
CA ASP A 51 10.76 -8.05 -40.64
C ASP A 51 11.54 -7.96 -39.31
N TYR A 52 12.54 -8.81 -39.08
CA TYR A 52 13.36 -8.75 -37.86
C TYR A 52 14.27 -7.52 -37.85
N ALA A 53 14.83 -7.13 -39.00
CA ALA A 53 15.65 -5.93 -39.11
C ALA A 53 14.83 -4.67 -38.78
N GLN A 54 13.61 -4.56 -39.29
CA GLN A 54 12.71 -3.44 -38.99
C GLN A 54 12.24 -3.44 -37.53
N LEU A 55 11.95 -4.61 -36.95
CA LEU A 55 11.57 -4.75 -35.54
C LEU A 55 12.68 -4.24 -34.61
N PHE A 56 13.92 -4.70 -34.80
CA PHE A 56 15.05 -4.26 -33.98
C PHE A 56 15.38 -2.79 -34.22
N ALA A 57 15.31 -2.29 -35.47
CA ALA A 57 15.49 -0.87 -35.75
C ALA A 57 14.46 -0.01 -34.99
N THR A 58 13.21 -0.47 -34.89
CA THR A 58 12.16 0.20 -34.12
C THR A 58 12.44 0.19 -32.62
N LEU A 59 12.83 -0.97 -32.07
CA LEU A 59 13.17 -1.11 -30.65
C LEU A 59 14.37 -0.26 -30.25
N ILE A 60 15.42 -0.26 -31.06
CA ILE A 60 16.62 0.56 -30.86
C ILE A 60 16.27 2.05 -30.93
N SER A 61 15.52 2.48 -31.95
CA SER A 61 15.15 3.89 -32.09
C SER A 61 14.29 4.36 -30.92
N ARG A 62 13.35 3.54 -30.47
CA ARG A 62 12.50 3.87 -29.32
C ARG A 62 13.30 3.95 -28.03
N CYS A 63 14.15 2.97 -27.77
CA CYS A 63 14.96 2.92 -26.56
C CYS A 63 15.98 4.08 -26.51
N ALA A 64 16.54 4.50 -27.66
CA ALA A 64 17.34 5.71 -27.76
C ALA A 64 16.56 6.98 -27.39
N ASN A 65 15.33 7.15 -27.88
CA ASN A 65 14.48 8.28 -27.47
C ASN A 65 14.14 8.22 -25.96
N ASP A 66 13.91 7.03 -25.41
CA ASP A 66 13.66 6.86 -23.97
C ASP A 66 14.90 7.25 -23.14
N ILE A 67 16.12 6.95 -23.62
CA ILE A 67 17.38 7.40 -23.01
C ILE A 67 17.48 8.93 -23.03
N ASP A 68 17.22 9.56 -24.18
CA ASP A 68 17.25 11.02 -24.32
C ASP A 68 16.26 11.71 -23.37
N ALA A 69 15.03 11.20 -23.29
CA ALA A 69 14.02 11.70 -22.35
C ALA A 69 14.43 11.51 -20.88
N LEU A 70 15.11 10.42 -20.55
CA LEU A 70 15.64 10.21 -19.20
C LEU A 70 16.75 11.21 -18.87
N ILE A 71 17.64 11.50 -19.82
CA ILE A 71 18.71 12.50 -19.66
C ILE A 71 18.10 13.90 -19.44
N GLU A 72 17.10 14.29 -20.23
CA GLU A 72 16.41 15.57 -20.08
C GLU A 72 15.65 15.68 -18.74
N SER A 73 15.23 14.55 -18.18
CA SER A 73 14.55 14.50 -16.88
C SER A 73 15.49 14.53 -15.68
N LEU A 74 16.81 14.46 -15.90
CA LEU A 74 17.78 14.57 -14.83
C LEU A 74 17.75 15.98 -14.22
N PRO A 75 17.88 16.10 -12.89
CA PRO A 75 18.01 17.41 -12.28
C PRO A 75 19.29 18.10 -12.78
N ASN A 76 19.20 19.39 -13.12
CA ASN A 76 20.34 20.17 -13.59
C ASN A 76 21.44 20.29 -12.53
N ASP A 77 22.69 20.07 -12.92
CA ASP A 77 23.91 20.24 -12.10
C ASP A 77 24.25 21.73 -11.81
N GLU A 78 23.49 22.68 -12.33
CA GLU A 78 23.81 24.12 -12.31
C GLU A 78 23.58 24.80 -10.94
N SER A 79 23.10 24.08 -9.92
CA SER A 79 23.19 24.60 -8.55
C SER A 79 24.59 24.33 -8.04
N SER A 80 25.41 25.38 -7.91
CA SER A 80 26.67 25.27 -7.17
C SER A 80 26.39 24.58 -5.83
N ASN A 81 27.28 23.70 -5.36
CA ASN A 81 27.07 22.93 -4.12
C ASN A 81 26.56 23.83 -2.97
N ASP A 82 27.02 25.07 -2.90
CA ASP A 82 26.57 26.10 -1.96
C ASP A 82 25.08 26.50 -2.12
N GLN A 83 24.58 26.66 -3.34
CA GLN A 83 23.16 26.96 -3.60
C GLN A 83 22.26 25.77 -3.22
N GLN A 84 22.70 24.54 -3.46
CA GLN A 84 21.96 23.35 -3.04
C GLN A 84 21.91 23.22 -1.51
N ILE A 85 23.02 23.53 -0.82
CA ILE A 85 23.09 23.60 0.65
C ILE A 85 22.18 24.71 1.20
N GLN A 86 22.11 25.87 0.54
CA GLN A 86 21.19 26.94 0.93
C GLN A 86 19.72 26.53 0.78
N CYS A 87 19.37 25.91 -0.35
CA CYS A 87 18.03 25.39 -0.59
C CYS A 87 17.63 24.33 0.45
N LEU A 88 18.53 23.41 0.78
CA LEU A 88 18.31 22.42 1.84
C LEU A 88 18.05 23.08 3.19
N ARG A 89 18.84 24.10 3.56
CA ARG A 89 18.62 24.83 4.83
C ARG A 89 17.27 25.54 4.86
N THR A 90 16.84 26.14 3.75
CA THR A 90 15.50 26.74 3.65
C THR A 90 14.41 25.69 3.82
N LEU A 91 14.53 24.53 3.17
CA LEU A 91 13.55 23.44 3.29
C LEU A 91 13.49 22.87 4.71
N GLU A 92 14.62 22.72 5.40
CA GLU A 92 14.65 22.30 6.80
C GLU A 92 13.94 23.32 7.70
N GLN A 93 14.16 24.61 7.47
CA GLN A 93 13.49 25.68 8.20
C GLN A 93 11.97 25.68 7.97
N GLU A 94 11.53 25.53 6.72
CA GLU A 94 10.10 25.45 6.38
C GLU A 94 9.44 24.21 6.99
N ASN A 95 10.15 23.08 7.01
CA ASN A 95 9.65 21.85 7.64
C ASN A 95 9.51 22.02 9.16
N GLN A 96 10.49 22.66 9.80
CA GLN A 96 10.44 22.98 11.23
C GLN A 96 9.27 23.91 11.56
N GLU A 97 9.06 24.96 10.77
CA GLU A 97 7.93 25.89 10.97
C GLU A 97 6.58 25.19 10.76
N ALA A 98 6.47 24.31 9.75
CA ALA A 98 5.27 23.51 9.53
C ALA A 98 4.97 22.57 10.72
N ALA A 99 6.02 21.98 11.32
CA ALA A 99 5.90 21.16 12.52
C ALA A 99 5.42 21.96 13.74
N GLU A 100 5.93 23.17 13.94
CA GLU A 100 5.49 24.06 15.03
C GLU A 100 4.02 24.48 14.87
N ARG A 101 3.60 24.82 13.65
CA ARG A 101 2.18 25.11 13.34
C ARG A 101 1.30 23.90 13.63
N LEU A 102 1.76 22.70 13.31
CA LEU A 102 1.03 21.47 13.62
C LEU A 102 0.90 21.26 15.13
N GLU A 103 1.98 21.48 15.90
CA GLU A 103 1.97 21.37 17.36
C GLU A 103 0.98 22.36 17.99
N GLU A 104 0.92 23.60 17.49
CA GLU A 104 -0.04 24.59 17.97
C GLU A 104 -1.49 24.15 17.71
N VAL A 105 -1.77 23.60 16.53
CA VAL A 105 -3.10 23.09 16.16
C VAL A 105 -3.48 21.89 17.02
N VAL A 106 -2.55 20.96 17.26
CA VAL A 106 -2.77 19.79 18.14
C VAL A 106 -3.08 20.26 19.55
N ARG A 107 -2.30 21.19 20.11
CA ARG A 107 -2.52 21.75 21.45
C ARG A 107 -3.89 22.41 21.58
N LYS A 108 -4.31 23.20 20.58
CA LYS A 108 -5.66 23.80 20.55
C LYS A 108 -6.74 22.73 20.48
N GLY A 109 -6.52 21.69 19.67
CA GLY A 109 -7.42 20.54 19.55
C GLY A 109 -7.61 19.80 20.88
N GLU A 110 -6.51 19.53 21.60
CA GLU A 110 -6.54 18.87 22.92
C GLU A 110 -7.28 19.72 23.97
N ALA A 111 -7.01 21.02 24.03
CA ALA A 111 -7.70 21.92 24.97
C ALA A 111 -9.21 21.99 24.71
N LEU A 112 -9.61 22.02 23.44
CA LEU A 112 -11.03 22.00 23.06
C LEU A 112 -11.68 20.67 23.45
N LEU A 113 -10.96 19.57 23.27
CA LEU A 113 -11.43 18.22 23.61
C LEU A 113 -11.60 18.07 25.12
N GLU A 114 -10.70 18.63 25.93
CA GLU A 114 -10.83 18.70 27.39
C GLU A 114 -12.05 19.54 27.83
N GLN A 115 -12.31 20.68 27.16
CA GLN A 115 -13.50 21.49 27.44
C GLN A 115 -14.81 20.76 27.08
N VAL A 116 -14.82 20.00 25.99
CA VAL A 116 -15.97 19.15 25.64
C VAL A 116 -16.14 18.04 26.66
N GLN A 117 -15.05 17.39 27.09
CA GLN A 117 -15.13 16.34 28.12
C GLN A 117 -15.64 16.88 29.46
N SER A 118 -15.18 18.06 29.91
CA SER A 118 -15.62 18.66 31.17
C SER A 118 -17.09 19.09 31.14
N SER A 119 -17.53 19.75 30.07
CA SER A 119 -18.94 20.10 29.90
C SER A 119 -19.84 18.85 29.83
N LEU A 120 -19.40 17.77 29.18
CA LEU A 120 -20.13 16.50 29.15
C LEU A 120 -20.18 15.85 30.54
N ALA A 121 -19.10 15.95 31.32
CA ALA A 121 -19.05 15.45 32.70
C ALA A 121 -19.99 16.24 33.62
N ASP A 122 -20.04 17.57 33.50
CA ASP A 122 -20.95 18.43 34.28
C ASP A 122 -22.42 18.19 33.93
N ILE A 123 -22.74 17.96 32.65
CA ILE A 123 -24.10 17.57 32.23
C ILE A 123 -24.47 16.19 32.79
N ALA A 124 -23.54 15.24 32.78
CA ALA A 124 -23.77 13.91 33.37
C ALA A 124 -23.98 13.98 34.90
N GLN A 125 -23.32 14.93 35.59
CA GLN A 125 -23.47 15.14 37.03
C GLN A 125 -24.73 15.94 37.40
N SER A 126 -25.07 16.97 36.62
CA SER A 126 -26.23 17.84 36.88
C SER A 126 -27.58 17.24 36.45
N HIS A 127 -27.58 16.30 35.51
CA HIS A 127 -28.77 15.58 35.06
C HIS A 127 -28.92 14.22 35.75
N ASN A 128 -28.77 14.17 37.08
CA ASN A 128 -29.07 12.97 37.86
C ASN A 128 -29.97 13.22 39.08
N PRO A 129 -31.31 13.22 38.90
CA PRO A 129 -32.26 13.11 40.02
C PRO A 129 -32.48 11.66 40.51
N TYR A 130 -31.73 10.65 40.03
CA TYR A 130 -31.92 9.25 40.46
C TYR A 130 -30.61 8.45 40.50
N GLY A 131 -30.00 8.36 41.68
CA GLY A 131 -29.25 7.18 42.14
C GLY A 131 -28.04 6.75 41.30
N THR A 132 -26.87 6.90 41.90
CA THR A 132 -25.55 6.48 41.43
C THR A 132 -25.56 5.07 40.79
N GLY A 133 -25.50 4.99 39.46
CA GLY A 133 -25.11 3.76 38.76
C GLY A 133 -25.71 3.54 37.37
N ILE A 134 -24.84 3.17 36.42
CA ILE A 134 -25.14 2.68 35.08
C ILE A 134 -26.18 1.53 35.11
N GLY A 135 -26.19 0.74 36.19
CA GLY A 135 -27.14 -0.35 36.40
C GLY A 135 -28.61 0.09 36.57
N GLY A 136 -28.87 1.30 37.06
CA GLY A 136 -30.25 1.82 37.23
C GLY A 136 -30.90 2.23 35.91
N LEU A 137 -30.13 2.83 35.01
CA LEU A 137 -30.54 3.23 33.66
C LEU A 137 -30.74 2.01 32.74
N LEU A 138 -29.86 1.00 32.86
CA LEU A 138 -30.04 -0.26 32.14
C LEU A 138 -31.34 -0.96 32.54
N LYS A 139 -31.66 -1.02 33.84
CA LYS A 139 -32.87 -1.72 34.32
C LYS A 139 -34.18 -1.09 33.82
N LYS A 140 -34.24 0.24 33.69
CA LYS A 140 -35.38 0.94 33.09
C LYS A 140 -35.41 0.79 31.56
N GLY A 141 -34.26 0.85 30.90
CA GLY A 141 -34.15 0.69 29.44
C GLY A 141 -34.56 -0.70 28.94
N TRP A 142 -34.23 -1.74 29.71
CA TRP A 142 -34.62 -3.12 29.42
C TRP A 142 -36.14 -3.36 29.46
N HIS A 143 -36.88 -2.60 30.27
CA HIS A 143 -38.34 -2.73 30.38
C HIS A 143 -39.11 -1.85 29.40
N LEU A 144 -38.58 -0.71 28.96
CA LEU A 144 -39.31 0.23 28.11
C LEU A 144 -39.25 -0.14 26.61
N ILE A 145 -38.08 -0.52 26.07
CA ILE A 145 -37.93 -0.88 24.65
C ILE A 145 -36.79 -1.91 24.47
N PRO A 146 -37.06 -3.22 24.62
CA PRO A 146 -36.03 -4.25 24.54
C PRO A 146 -35.31 -4.30 23.17
N GLY A 147 -35.99 -3.92 22.08
CA GLY A 147 -35.41 -3.91 20.73
C GLY A 147 -34.26 -2.92 20.55
N VAL A 148 -34.36 -1.71 21.12
CA VAL A 148 -33.35 -0.65 20.95
C VAL A 148 -32.11 -0.96 21.78
N MET A 149 -32.29 -1.49 22.99
CA MET A 149 -31.17 -1.94 23.84
C MET A 149 -30.45 -3.16 23.25
N GLY A 150 -31.19 -4.13 22.70
CA GLY A 150 -30.60 -5.29 22.01
C GLY A 150 -29.76 -4.88 20.79
N ALA A 151 -30.27 -3.97 19.97
CA ALA A 151 -29.55 -3.45 18.80
C ALA A 151 -28.30 -2.64 19.20
N SER A 152 -28.35 -1.91 20.32
CA SER A 152 -27.23 -1.09 20.79
C SER A 152 -26.10 -1.96 21.33
N VAL A 153 -26.42 -3.03 22.07
CA VAL A 153 -25.44 -4.00 22.58
C VAL A 153 -24.81 -4.78 21.42
N MET A 154 -25.61 -5.23 20.45
CA MET A 154 -25.07 -5.90 19.25
C MET A 154 -24.24 -4.96 18.37
N GLY A 155 -24.64 -3.70 18.25
CA GLY A 155 -23.88 -2.68 17.54
C GLY A 155 -22.49 -2.46 18.15
N LEU A 156 -22.41 -2.33 19.48
CA LEU A 156 -21.14 -2.18 20.19
C LEU A 156 -20.24 -3.42 20.08
N LEU A 157 -20.84 -4.62 20.14
CA LEU A 157 -20.12 -5.87 19.92
C LEU A 157 -19.57 -5.96 18.49
N GLY A 158 -20.38 -5.61 17.48
CA GLY A 158 -19.96 -5.59 16.08
C GLY A 158 -18.84 -4.59 15.81
N LEU A 159 -18.92 -3.40 16.43
CA LEU A 159 -17.90 -2.36 16.31
C LEU A 159 -16.59 -2.79 17.00
N GLY A 160 -16.68 -3.43 18.16
CA GLY A 160 -15.52 -4.00 18.86
C GLY A 160 -14.80 -5.09 18.05
N ILE A 161 -15.56 -6.01 17.46
CA ILE A 161 -14.99 -7.05 16.58
C ILE A 161 -14.41 -6.44 15.31
N GLY A 162 -15.06 -5.42 14.72
CA GLY A 162 -14.55 -4.70 13.56
C GLY A 162 -13.23 -4.00 13.83
N ILE A 163 -13.12 -3.27 14.96
CA ILE A 163 -11.86 -2.63 15.38
C ILE A 163 -10.78 -3.68 15.63
N PHE A 164 -11.10 -4.79 16.30
CA PHE A 164 -10.15 -5.86 16.55
C PHE A 164 -9.66 -6.52 15.25
N ALA A 165 -10.55 -6.72 14.27
CA ALA A 165 -10.18 -7.26 12.96
C ALA A 165 -9.27 -6.31 12.18
N VAL A 166 -9.53 -4.99 12.23
CA VAL A 166 -8.65 -3.99 11.60
C VAL A 166 -7.30 -3.92 12.31
N ALA A 167 -7.28 -3.92 13.65
CA ALA A 167 -6.04 -3.83 14.44
C ALA A 167 -5.14 -5.07 14.29
N THR A 168 -5.73 -6.26 14.11
CA THR A 168 -4.97 -7.49 13.85
C THR A 168 -4.51 -7.61 12.40
N ARG A 169 -5.22 -6.98 11.44
CA ARG A 169 -4.87 -6.99 10.01
C ARG A 169 -3.87 -5.90 9.63
N PHE A 170 -3.85 -4.79 10.36
CA PHE A 170 -2.85 -3.74 10.27
C PHE A 170 -2.09 -3.70 11.60
N PRO A 171 -1.01 -4.50 11.77
CA PRO A 171 -0.12 -4.24 12.90
C PRO A 171 0.33 -2.80 12.74
N VAL A 172 0.01 -1.96 13.72
CA VAL A 172 0.52 -0.59 13.83
C VAL A 172 2.00 -0.73 14.16
N THR A 173 2.79 -1.13 13.16
CA THR A 173 4.19 -0.76 13.12
C THR A 173 4.15 0.76 12.99
N LEU A 174 4.39 1.45 14.11
CA LEU A 174 4.85 2.83 14.08
C LEU A 174 5.78 2.97 12.88
N PRO A 175 5.59 3.97 11.99
CA PRO A 175 6.51 4.17 10.87
C PRO A 175 7.93 4.13 11.45
N PRO A 176 8.84 3.32 10.89
CA PRO A 176 10.17 3.18 11.48
C PRO A 176 10.72 4.59 11.66
N LYS A 177 11.12 4.93 12.90
CA LYS A 177 11.78 6.19 13.21
C LYS A 177 12.81 6.42 12.10
N TYR A 178 12.62 7.49 11.32
CA TYR A 178 13.54 7.84 10.25
C TYR A 178 14.96 7.78 10.82
N LYS A 179 15.81 6.92 10.24
CA LYS A 179 17.24 6.89 10.60
C LYS A 179 17.78 8.27 10.25
N ARG A 180 18.10 9.06 11.27
CA ARG A 180 18.73 10.38 11.12
C ARG A 180 20.18 10.29 10.64
N ASP A 181 20.79 9.11 10.74
CA ASP A 181 22.17 8.85 10.32
C ASP A 181 22.20 7.88 9.13
N TYR A 182 22.72 8.35 8.00
CA TYR A 182 23.09 7.49 6.88
C TYR A 182 24.44 6.85 7.17
N ILE A 183 24.46 5.52 7.28
CA ILE A 183 25.69 4.74 7.44
C ILE A 183 25.94 4.03 6.10
N VAL A 184 27.04 4.38 5.44
CA VAL A 184 27.51 3.71 4.22
C VAL A 184 28.07 2.34 4.61
N TYR A 185 27.38 1.27 4.23
CA TYR A 185 27.90 -0.10 4.40
C TYR A 185 28.83 -0.44 3.24
N ARG A 186 29.99 -1.04 3.55
CA ARG A 186 30.83 -1.67 2.52
C ARG A 186 30.21 -3.01 2.10
N PRO A 187 30.38 -3.43 0.82
CA PRO A 187 29.86 -4.69 0.30
C PRO A 187 30.22 -5.94 1.12
N ASP A 188 31.32 -5.89 1.88
CA ASP A 188 31.85 -7.02 2.65
C ASP A 188 31.43 -7.04 4.14
N ASP A 189 30.59 -6.09 4.60
CA ASP A 189 30.20 -6.03 6.03
C ASP A 189 29.25 -7.22 6.39
N PRO A 190 29.63 -8.10 7.34
CA PRO A 190 28.79 -9.22 7.77
C PRO A 190 27.44 -8.79 8.37
N ARG A 191 27.26 -7.51 8.75
CA ARG A 191 25.97 -6.95 9.20
C ARG A 191 24.96 -6.70 8.08
N ALA A 192 25.39 -6.71 6.81
CA ALA A 192 24.49 -6.56 5.68
C ALA A 192 23.64 -7.83 5.41
N LYS A 193 23.99 -8.96 6.02
CA LYS A 193 23.36 -10.28 5.78
C LYS A 193 22.23 -10.64 6.72
N VAL A 194 21.77 -9.74 7.59
CA VAL A 194 20.64 -10.05 8.47
C VAL A 194 19.34 -9.81 7.71
N PRO A 195 18.54 -10.83 7.36
CA PRO A 195 17.25 -10.61 6.73
C PRO A 195 16.36 -9.86 7.71
N SER A 196 15.82 -8.71 7.29
CA SER A 196 14.79 -8.00 8.03
C SER A 196 13.60 -8.94 8.22
N GLY A 197 13.29 -9.26 9.47
CA GLY A 197 12.30 -10.27 9.84
C GLY A 197 10.94 -10.04 9.19
N TYR A 198 10.62 -10.90 8.23
CA TYR A 198 9.25 -11.24 7.83
C TYR A 198 9.15 -12.76 7.82
N THR A 199 8.89 -13.34 8.99
CA THR A 199 8.37 -14.71 9.06
C THR A 199 6.89 -14.64 8.69
N ILE A 200 6.55 -15.09 7.49
CA ILE A 200 5.17 -15.27 7.06
C ILE A 200 4.62 -16.44 7.88
N ASN A 201 3.73 -16.15 8.83
CA ASN A 201 3.12 -17.18 9.67
C ASN A 201 2.03 -17.91 8.85
N GLU A 202 2.17 -19.23 8.66
CA GLU A 202 1.26 -20.12 7.91
C GLU A 202 -0.13 -20.34 8.58
N ASN A 203 -0.59 -19.43 9.43
CA ASN A 203 -1.83 -19.59 10.21
C ASN A 203 -3.09 -19.01 9.54
N GLY A 204 -2.98 -18.51 8.30
CA GLY A 204 -4.08 -17.84 7.58
C GLY A 204 -5.18 -18.76 7.03
N LEU A 205 -4.96 -20.07 7.00
CA LEU A 205 -5.92 -21.05 6.46
C LEU A 205 -6.94 -21.56 7.49
N GLU A 206 -6.58 -21.60 8.78
CA GLU A 206 -7.48 -22.02 9.86
C GLU A 206 -8.60 -21.00 10.13
N SER A 207 -8.36 -19.71 9.85
CA SER A 207 -9.35 -18.63 10.06
C SER A 207 -10.50 -18.67 9.04
N PHE A 208 -10.26 -19.18 7.83
CA PHE A 208 -11.28 -19.24 6.77
C PHE A 208 -12.32 -20.35 7.03
N LEU A 209 -11.91 -21.47 7.66
CA LEU A 209 -12.82 -22.56 7.98
C LEU A 209 -13.79 -22.20 9.12
N LEU A 210 -13.34 -21.43 10.12
CA LEU A 210 -14.20 -20.96 11.22
C LEU A 210 -15.28 -19.96 10.76
N ILE A 211 -14.99 -19.11 9.78
CA ILE A 211 -15.96 -18.15 9.23
C ILE A 211 -17.09 -18.88 8.48
N SER A 212 -16.77 -19.91 7.70
CA SER A 212 -17.78 -20.68 6.94
C SER A 212 -18.71 -21.54 7.83
N SER A 213 -18.23 -21.94 9.01
CA SER A 213 -19.02 -22.72 9.98
C SER A 213 -20.01 -21.83 10.74
N TRP A 214 -19.61 -20.60 11.05
CA TRP A 214 -20.46 -19.63 11.76
C TRP A 214 -21.61 -19.07 10.90
N GLU A 215 -21.42 -18.90 9.58
CA GLU A 215 -22.49 -18.49 8.66
C GLU A 215 -23.67 -19.47 8.66
N LYS A 216 -23.39 -20.77 8.72
CA LYS A 216 -24.42 -21.82 8.77
C LYS A 216 -25.17 -21.80 10.12
N TYR A 217 -24.49 -21.45 11.20
CA TYR A 217 -25.10 -21.32 12.53
C TYR A 217 -26.02 -20.09 12.64
N LEU A 218 -25.65 -18.99 11.99
CA LEU A 218 -26.43 -17.74 11.96
C LEU A 218 -27.71 -17.85 11.10
N LEU A 219 -27.63 -18.56 9.97
CA LEU A 219 -28.80 -18.85 9.12
C LEU A 219 -29.79 -19.81 9.81
N SER A 220 -29.30 -20.77 10.59
CA SER A 220 -30.17 -21.68 11.35
C SER A 220 -30.91 -20.98 12.49
N ASN A 221 -30.26 -20.04 13.20
CA ASN A 221 -30.87 -19.35 14.34
C ASN A 221 -31.83 -18.22 13.93
N THR A 222 -31.57 -17.54 12.81
CA THR A 222 -32.51 -16.52 12.29
C THR A 222 -33.83 -17.14 11.82
N ALA A 223 -33.79 -18.34 11.22
CA ALA A 223 -35.00 -19.10 10.88
C ALA A 223 -35.82 -19.49 12.12
N PHE A 224 -35.16 -19.82 13.24
CA PHE A 224 -35.84 -20.16 14.49
C PHE A 224 -36.52 -18.94 15.13
N VAL A 225 -35.86 -17.78 15.11
CA VAL A 225 -36.41 -16.52 15.64
C VAL A 225 -37.60 -16.04 14.81
N ILE A 226 -37.52 -16.14 13.47
CA ILE A 226 -38.66 -15.78 12.59
C ILE A 226 -39.84 -16.73 12.81
N LYS A 227 -39.59 -18.04 12.98
CA LYS A 227 -40.65 -19.03 13.24
C LYS A 227 -41.33 -18.78 14.59
N TRP A 228 -40.57 -18.50 15.65
CA TRP A 228 -41.10 -18.17 16.97
C TRP A 228 -41.93 -16.87 16.97
N GLN A 229 -41.52 -15.89 16.17
CA GLN A 229 -42.23 -14.61 16.08
C GLN A 229 -43.55 -14.73 15.30
N VAL A 230 -43.62 -15.59 14.29
CA VAL A 230 -44.87 -15.88 13.54
C VAL A 230 -45.85 -16.69 14.39
N GLU A 231 -45.38 -17.63 15.21
CA GLU A 231 -46.25 -18.44 16.09
C GLU A 231 -46.88 -17.61 17.22
N ASN A 232 -46.16 -16.63 17.76
CA ASN A 232 -46.67 -15.73 18.80
C ASN A 232 -47.59 -14.61 18.28
N LEU A 233 -47.48 -14.24 17.00
CA LEU A 233 -48.38 -13.24 16.39
C LEU A 233 -49.74 -13.83 15.97
N CYS A 234 -49.86 -15.15 15.85
CA CYS A 234 -51.12 -15.83 15.50
C CYS A 234 -51.99 -16.21 16.72
N GLN A 235 -51.54 -15.98 17.95
CA GLN A 235 -52.30 -16.24 19.19
C GLN A 235 -52.86 -14.96 19.85
N SER A 236 -52.70 -13.78 19.23
CA SER A 236 -53.35 -12.52 19.63
C SER A 236 -54.38 -12.08 18.62
#